data_AF-A0A924VRX7-F1
#
_entry.id   AF-A0A924VRX7-F1
#
_cell.length_a   1.000
_cell.length_b   1.000
_cell.length_c   1.000
_cell.angle_alpha   90.00
_cell.angle_beta   90.00
_cell.angle_gamma   90.00
#
_symmetry.space_group_name_H-M   'P 1'
#
loop_
_entity.id
_entity.type
_entity.pdbx_description
1 polymer ?
#
loop_
_entity_poly.entity_id
_entity_poly.type
_entity_poly.pdbx_seq_one_letter_code
_entity_poly.pdbx_strand_id
1 'polypeptide(L)'
;MSNAIHEIIARIDQILLNEKNETLDVLGSYIVGATIIRDDYEYYQDKYPILAVVADLGAELETLKGSEHERIVFEDLKNNFTHLKQQVTN
;
A
#
# COMPACT_ATOMS: atom_id res chain seq x y z
N MET A 1 -13.05 11.27 12.63
CA MET A 1 -12.12 10.34 11.94
C MET A 1 -10.79 11.03 11.76
N SER A 2 -9.66 10.32 11.87
CA SER A 2 -8.35 10.92 11.61
C SER A 2 -8.23 11.25 10.12
N ASN A 3 -7.95 12.51 9.77
CA ASN A 3 -7.67 12.90 8.38
C ASN A 3 -6.47 12.14 7.79
N ALA A 4 -5.55 11.67 8.64
CA ALA A 4 -4.32 11.02 8.22
C ALA A 4 -4.53 9.68 7.50
N ILE A 5 -5.40 8.80 8.02
CA ILE A 5 -5.60 7.49 7.38
C ILE A 5 -6.28 7.65 6.02
N HIS A 6 -7.15 8.64 5.87
CA HIS A 6 -7.76 9.00 4.59
C HIS A 6 -6.73 9.55 3.60
N GLU A 7 -5.77 10.34 4.07
CA GLU A 7 -4.65 10.83 3.25
C GLU A 7 -3.72 9.69 2.80
N ILE A 8 -3.41 8.73 3.68
CA ILE A 8 -2.62 7.54 3.34
C ILE A 8 -3.34 6.73 2.26
N ILE A 9 -4.64 6.45 2.46
CA ILE A 9 -5.47 5.74 1.48
C ILE A 9 -5.49 6.49 0.14
N ALA A 10 -5.73 7.80 0.15
CA ALA A 10 -5.80 8.60 -1.07
C ALA A 10 -4.47 8.56 -1.85
N ARG A 11 -3.32 8.59 -1.15
CA ARG A 11 -2.00 8.48 -1.78
C ARG A 11 -1.79 7.11 -2.42
N ILE A 12 -2.13 6.03 -1.71
CA ILE A 12 -2.01 4.67 -2.24
C ILE A 12 -2.94 4.47 -3.45
N ASP A 13 -4.18 4.98 -3.41
CA ASP A 13 -5.10 4.96 -4.56
C ASP A 13 -4.46 5.64 -5.78
N GLN A 14 -3.85 6.83 -5.61
CA GLN A 14 -3.17 7.53 -6.71
C GLN A 14 -1.97 6.75 -7.27
N ILE A 15 -1.21 6.08 -6.41
CA ILE A 15 -0.09 5.24 -6.85
C ILE A 15 -0.60 4.07 -7.69
N LEU A 16 -1.65 3.37 -7.23
CA LEU A 16 -2.20 2.22 -7.96
C LEU A 16 -2.81 2.62 -9.31
N LEU A 17 -3.33 3.83 -9.46
CA LEU A 17 -3.80 4.33 -10.76
C LEU A 17 -2.67 4.48 -11.80
N ASN A 18 -1.41 4.56 -11.35
CA ASN A 18 -0.24 4.65 -12.23
C ASN A 18 0.31 3.27 -12.66
N GLU A 19 -0.40 2.17 -12.42
CA GLU A 19 0.06 0.81 -12.77
C GLU A 19 0.42 0.58 -14.26
N LYS A 20 -0.04 1.46 -15.15
CA LYS A 20 0.26 1.39 -16.60
C LYS A 20 1.49 2.23 -17.01
N ASN A 21 1.94 3.12 -16.14
CA ASN A 21 2.99 4.10 -16.43
C ASN A 21 4.29 3.82 -15.70
N GLU A 22 4.25 2.99 -14.64
CA GLU A 22 5.39 2.66 -13.79
C GLU A 22 5.55 1.14 -13.66
N THR A 23 6.76 0.69 -13.36
CA THR A 23 7.03 -0.73 -13.05
C THR A 23 6.56 -1.07 -11.63
N LEU A 24 6.21 -2.34 -11.37
CA LEU A 24 5.57 -2.71 -10.11
C LEU A 24 6.54 -2.56 -8.92
N ASP A 25 7.84 -2.79 -9.11
CA ASP A 25 8.88 -2.46 -8.11
C ASP A 25 8.86 -0.98 -7.70
N VAL A 26 8.72 -0.06 -8.66
CA VAL A 26 8.64 1.39 -8.39
C VAL A 26 7.36 1.74 -7.66
N LEU A 27 6.23 1.14 -8.05
CA LEU A 27 4.96 1.30 -7.33
C LEU A 27 5.07 0.78 -5.90
N GLY A 28 5.75 -0.35 -5.69
CA GLY A 28 6.07 -0.92 -4.38
C GLY A 28 6.74 0.10 -3.47
N SER A 29 7.83 0.73 -3.94
CA SER A 29 8.52 1.78 -3.17
C SER A 29 7.66 2.99 -2.84
N TYR A 30 6.80 3.42 -3.77
CA TYR A 30 5.89 4.51 -3.48
C TYR A 30 4.85 4.13 -2.42
N ILE A 31 4.38 2.88 -2.42
CA ILE A 31 3.44 2.37 -1.42
C ILE A 31 4.11 2.30 -0.05
N VAL A 32 5.30 1.70 0.05
CA VAL A 32 6.11 1.68 1.29
C VAL A 32 6.28 3.09 1.83
N GLY A 33 6.73 4.03 1.00
CA GLY A 33 6.85 5.43 1.38
C GLY A 33 5.52 6.04 1.85
N ALA A 34 4.41 5.79 1.14
CA ALA A 34 3.10 6.30 1.53
C ALA A 34 2.62 5.78 2.90
N THR A 35 3.03 4.56 3.28
CA THR A 35 2.69 3.96 4.58
C THR A 35 3.56 4.46 5.74
N ILE A 36 4.85 4.78 5.52
CA ILE A 36 5.84 5.05 6.59
C ILE A 36 6.01 6.55 6.93
N ILE A 37 5.57 7.49 6.08
CA ILE A 37 5.93 8.93 6.15
C ILE A 37 5.43 9.70 7.41
N ARG A 38 4.94 9.06 8.48
CA ARG A 38 4.41 9.81 9.64
C ARG A 38 4.88 9.32 11.00
N ASP A 39 5.04 10.30 11.91
CA ASP A 39 5.35 10.10 13.33
C ASP A 39 4.28 9.26 14.08
N ASP A 40 3.09 9.08 13.51
CA ASP A 40 2.00 8.26 14.04
C ASP A 40 1.86 6.89 13.35
N TYR A 41 2.92 6.43 12.68
CA TYR A 41 2.98 5.12 12.01
C TYR A 41 2.56 3.95 12.90
N GLU A 42 3.15 3.83 14.10
CA GLU A 42 2.84 2.74 15.04
C GLU A 42 1.36 2.74 15.45
N TYR A 43 0.78 3.92 15.68
CA TYR A 43 -0.63 4.06 16.03
C TYR A 43 -1.57 3.56 14.90
N TYR A 44 -1.26 3.86 13.64
CA TYR A 44 -2.08 3.38 12.53
C TYR A 44 -1.88 1.90 12.25
N GLN A 45 -0.70 1.34 12.52
CA GLN A 45 -0.48 -0.10 12.39
C GLN A 45 -1.28 -0.89 13.42
N ASP A 46 -1.32 -0.43 14.68
CA ASP A 46 -2.13 -1.06 15.72
C ASP A 46 -3.63 -0.97 15.39
N LYS A 47 -4.07 0.17 14.85
CA LYS A 47 -5.48 0.42 14.55
C LYS A 47 -5.95 -0.22 13.24
N TYR A 48 -5.07 -0.28 12.25
CA TYR A 48 -5.32 -0.82 10.93
C TYR A 48 -4.17 -1.78 10.54
N PRO A 49 -4.12 -3.01 11.10
CA PRO A 49 -3.03 -3.95 10.84
C PRO A 49 -2.85 -4.32 9.36
N ILE A 50 -3.91 -4.18 8.57
CA ILE A 50 -3.86 -4.38 7.11
C ILE A 50 -2.99 -3.34 6.39
N LEU A 51 -2.71 -2.20 7.03
CA LEU A 51 -1.77 -1.20 6.52
C LEU A 51 -0.34 -1.73 6.52
N ALA A 52 0.07 -2.55 7.51
CA ALA A 52 1.36 -3.24 7.52
C ALA A 52 1.43 -4.23 6.38
N VAL A 53 0.38 -5.01 6.17
CA VAL A 53 0.31 -5.97 5.05
C VAL A 53 0.49 -5.25 3.71
N VAL A 54 -0.16 -4.09 3.52
CA VAL A 54 0.03 -3.29 2.30
C VAL A 54 1.47 -2.76 2.18
N ALA A 55 2.10 -2.35 3.28
CA ALA A 55 3.49 -1.92 3.29
C ALA A 55 4.46 -3.08 2.96
N ASP A 56 4.25 -4.25 3.57
CA ASP A 56 5.07 -5.44 3.38
C ASP A 56 4.98 -5.95 1.95
N LEU A 57 3.77 -6.00 1.37
CA LEU A 57 3.58 -6.34 -0.04
C LEU A 57 4.22 -5.31 -0.97
N GLY A 58 4.19 -4.02 -0.59
CA GLY A 58 4.92 -2.97 -1.31
C GLY A 58 6.43 -3.22 -1.31
N ALA A 59 7.00 -3.57 -0.16
CA ALA A 59 8.42 -3.89 -0.02
C ALA A 59 8.78 -5.19 -0.76
N GLU A 60 7.90 -6.19 -0.76
CA GLU A 60 8.10 -7.43 -1.51
C GLU A 60 8.18 -7.15 -3.02
N LEU A 61 7.32 -6.27 -3.56
CA LEU A 61 7.39 -5.85 -4.97
C LEU A 61 8.74 -5.22 -5.34
N GLU A 62 9.36 -4.44 -4.46
CA GLU A 62 10.71 -3.88 -4.71
C GLU A 62 11.74 -4.98 -4.97
N THR A 63 11.60 -6.13 -4.31
CA THR A 63 12.54 -7.25 -4.40
C THR A 63 12.23 -8.22 -5.54
N LEU A 64 11.00 -8.19 -6.06
CA LEU A 64 10.50 -9.13 -7.08
C LEU A 64 10.63 -8.61 -8.51
N LYS A 65 11.30 -7.48 -8.75
CA LYS A 65 11.46 -6.88 -10.09
C LYS A 65 11.83 -7.93 -11.15
N GLY A 66 10.96 -8.13 -12.14
CA GLY A 66 11.19 -9.06 -13.26
C GLY A 66 10.95 -10.54 -12.93
N SER A 67 10.42 -10.85 -11.75
CA SER A 67 9.91 -12.17 -11.38
C SER A 67 8.53 -12.41 -11.96
N GLU A 68 8.21 -13.65 -12.31
CA GLU A 68 6.84 -14.06 -12.66
C GLU A 68 5.84 -13.87 -11.50
N HIS A 69 6.34 -13.78 -10.27
CA HIS A 69 5.53 -13.63 -9.05
C HIS A 69 5.17 -12.18 -8.74
N GLU A 70 5.83 -11.19 -9.38
CA GLU A 70 5.62 -9.76 -9.13
C GLU A 70 4.14 -9.38 -9.34
N ARG A 71 3.49 -9.96 -10.36
CA ARG A 71 2.07 -9.71 -10.64
C ARG A 71 1.14 -10.30 -9.58
N ILE A 72 1.48 -11.44 -9.00
CA ILE A 72 0.66 -12.10 -7.97
C ILE A 72 0.65 -11.23 -6.71
N VAL A 73 1.82 -10.81 -6.25
CA VAL A 73 1.99 -9.92 -5.09
C VAL A 73 1.25 -8.59 -5.31
N PHE A 74 1.29 -8.05 -6.54
CA PHE A 74 0.58 -6.81 -6.84
C PHE A 74 -0.95 -6.94 -6.78
N GLU A 75 -1.53 -8.05 -7.24
CA GLU A 75 -2.98 -8.28 -7.08
C GLU A 75 -3.36 -8.52 -5.60
N ASP A 76 -2.52 -9.23 -4.84
CA ASP A 76 -2.71 -9.39 -3.39
C ASP A 76 -2.66 -8.05 -2.64
N LEU A 77 -1.77 -7.15 -3.06
CA LEU A 77 -1.69 -5.79 -2.54
C LEU A 77 -3.00 -5.03 -2.80
N LYS A 78 -3.52 -5.07 -4.03
CA LYS A 78 -4.78 -4.41 -4.40
C LYS A 78 -5.97 -4.94 -3.62
N ASN A 79 -6.01 -6.25 -3.37
CA ASN A 79 -7.06 -6.88 -2.57
C ASN A 79 -7.01 -6.41 -1.12
N ASN A 80 -5.82 -6.45 -0.49
CA ASN A 80 -5.64 -5.97 0.88
C ASN A 80 -5.93 -4.46 1.02
N PHE A 81 -5.51 -3.67 0.04
CA PHE A 81 -5.82 -2.25 0.01
C PHE A 81 -7.33 -1.97 -0.14
N THR A 82 -8.05 -2.78 -0.92
CA THR A 82 -9.51 -2.68 -1.02
C THR A 82 -10.18 -2.97 0.33
N HIS A 83 -9.71 -3.98 1.07
CA HIS A 83 -10.20 -4.27 2.42
C HIS A 83 -9.86 -3.14 3.41
N LEU A 84 -8.66 -2.54 3.32
CA LEU A 84 -8.31 -1.37 4.13
C LEU A 84 -9.30 -0.22 3.90
N LYS A 85 -9.63 0.08 2.64
CA LYS A 85 -10.62 1.12 2.31
C LYS A 85 -11.97 0.85 2.95
N GLN A 86 -12.46 -0.39 2.87
CA GLN A 86 -13.73 -0.80 3.48
C GLN A 86 -13.73 -0.66 5.00
N GLN A 87 -12.60 -0.96 5.67
CA GLN A 87 -12.48 -0.80 7.12
C GLN A 87 -12.50 0.67 7.58
N VAL A 88 -12.06 1.60 6.73
CA VAL A 88 -11.98 3.03 7.07
C VAL A 88 -13.28 3.77 6.74
N THR A 89 -14.02 3.33 5.71
CA THR A 89 -15.31 3.94 5.31
C THR A 89 -16.52 3.48 6.11
N ASN A 90 -16.43 2.35 6.82
CA ASN A 90 -17.50 1.82 7.69
C ASN A 90 -17.35 2.29 9.14
#